data_AF-A0A3C1JDH6-F1
#
_entry.id   AF-A0A3C1JDH6-F1
#
_cell.length_a   1.000
_cell.length_b   1.000
_cell.length_c   1.000
_cell.angle_alpha   90.00
_cell.angle_beta   90.00
_cell.angle_gamma   90.00
#
_symmetry.space_group_name_H-M   'P 1'
#
loop_
_entity.id
_entity.type
_entity.pdbx_description
1 polymer ?
#
loop_
_entity_poly.entity_id
_entity_poly.type
_entity_poly.pdbx_seq_one_letter_code
_entity_poly.pdbx_strand_id
1 'polypeptide(L)'
;MHFAGLERSKLVVDKAVEEFNLIFTVKADSAINLWKAGIVKEKGFWAMASSIAGKFGNLGQSDYAAANDYVAKFCVSQQNRGVRAVSIDMTGYAQIGMGARPGVEAFLKSQDMEFLYPEEGMQAFVDEIAYGKVPEIILSGSLGKLDWDKQLHYEPGFSASGSTGFHFAPKVEDLMKGQTLAAAKEFSLLSDPYLADHAINGTPYVPGVMGLETFAEASAVVTGKPPKALTQVRFAVPIKLLRNKPADVKIKAEAAGDGAAMRIESDFVSPKGLRLGQTRTHFRAVSASDFPSAWTPDARPQLPKNRKYKTEAPVIYQTYFHGPSFQVLDGILSVDKTSVLAVFKRPAAPLWKNGQQKLVFHPLVFEALFQACGWRDIQFDRTMALPDAVGAAIVYDHEPTDPDTLFLYGVFKGRTEDNRSLYDAWAFDEDYGLVAEIRDYAMIPTPI
;
A
#
# COMPACT_ATOMS: atom_id res chain seq x y z
N MET A 1 4.42 -8.33 30.16
CA MET A 1 3.97 -9.39 29.23
C MET A 1 3.96 -10.71 29.99
N HIS A 2 2.96 -11.56 29.75
CA HIS A 2 2.79 -12.83 30.45
C HIS A 2 2.51 -13.95 29.43
N PHE A 3 3.39 -14.95 29.40
CA PHE A 3 3.31 -16.10 28.50
C PHE A 3 3.23 -17.43 29.25
N ALA A 4 3.15 -17.41 30.59
CA ALA A 4 3.15 -18.64 31.36
C ALA A 4 1.91 -19.47 31.03
N GLY A 5 2.13 -20.74 30.72
CA GLY A 5 1.07 -21.67 30.36
C GLY A 5 1.62 -23.09 30.38
N LEU A 6 0.76 -24.02 30.79
CA LEU A 6 0.99 -25.45 30.74
C LEU A 6 -0.25 -26.09 30.14
N GLU A 7 -0.09 -27.11 29.33
CA GLU A 7 -1.21 -27.79 28.67
C GLU A 7 -1.04 -29.31 28.81
N ARG A 8 -2.10 -29.98 29.28
CA ARG A 8 -2.25 -31.44 29.26
C ARG A 8 -3.71 -31.81 28.98
N SER A 9 -3.99 -32.16 27.72
CA SER A 9 -5.33 -32.55 27.28
C SER A 9 -5.77 -33.87 27.91
N LYS A 10 -6.92 -33.85 28.60
CA LYS A 10 -7.58 -35.03 29.15
C LYS A 10 -9.06 -34.72 29.37
N LEU A 11 -9.96 -35.67 29.11
CA LEU A 11 -11.38 -35.49 29.39
C LEU A 11 -11.60 -35.20 30.88
N VAL A 12 -12.59 -34.38 31.20
CA VAL A 12 -12.90 -33.97 32.58
C VAL A 12 -13.09 -35.19 33.49
N VAL A 13 -13.75 -36.24 33.00
CA VAL A 13 -14.00 -37.49 33.74
C VAL A 13 -12.73 -38.23 34.12
N ASP A 14 -11.65 -38.06 33.36
CA ASP A 14 -10.38 -38.72 33.62
C ASP A 14 -9.35 -37.77 34.25
N LYS A 15 -9.65 -36.49 34.40
CA LYS A 15 -8.71 -35.46 34.85
C LYS A 15 -8.71 -35.33 36.37
N ALA A 16 -7.53 -35.53 36.97
CA ALA A 16 -7.34 -35.34 38.41
C ALA A 16 -7.47 -33.84 38.78
N VAL A 17 -8.03 -33.55 39.95
CA VAL A 17 -8.23 -32.16 40.42
C VAL A 17 -6.89 -31.44 40.59
N GLU A 18 -5.86 -32.16 41.03
CA GLU A 18 -4.51 -31.63 41.19
C GLU A 18 -3.90 -31.21 39.84
N GLU A 19 -4.17 -31.97 38.79
CA GLU A 19 -3.71 -31.66 37.43
C GLU A 19 -4.45 -30.45 36.86
N PHE A 20 -5.77 -30.37 37.06
CA PHE A 20 -6.57 -29.19 36.73
C PHE A 20 -6.00 -27.94 37.40
N ASN A 21 -5.79 -28.01 38.72
CA ASN A 21 -5.27 -26.89 39.50
C ASN A 21 -3.88 -26.48 39.04
N LEU A 22 -2.99 -27.43 38.75
CA LEU A 22 -1.66 -27.13 38.23
C LEU A 22 -1.74 -26.33 36.92
N ILE A 23 -2.56 -26.77 35.96
CA ILE A 23 -2.69 -26.09 34.67
C ILE A 23 -3.30 -24.70 34.82
N PHE A 24 -4.38 -24.59 35.62
CA PHE A 24 -5.07 -23.33 35.82
C PHE A 24 -4.19 -22.28 36.51
N THR A 25 -3.60 -22.65 37.65
CA THR A 25 -2.84 -21.73 38.51
C THR A 25 -1.55 -21.24 37.84
N VAL A 26 -0.91 -22.05 36.99
CA VAL A 26 0.30 -21.64 36.23
C VAL A 26 0.06 -20.36 35.44
N LYS A 27 -1.13 -20.17 34.86
CA LYS A 27 -1.46 -18.96 34.09
C LYS A 27 -2.23 -17.93 34.93
N ALA A 28 -3.30 -18.35 35.60
CA ALA A 28 -4.18 -17.42 36.32
C ALA A 28 -3.51 -16.84 37.58
N ASP A 29 -3.02 -17.68 38.49
CA ASP A 29 -2.45 -17.21 39.76
C ASP A 29 -1.16 -16.44 39.53
N SER A 30 -0.33 -16.85 38.57
CA SER A 30 0.88 -16.10 38.25
C SER A 30 0.56 -14.69 37.73
N ALA A 31 -0.46 -14.52 36.89
CA ALA A 31 -0.91 -13.20 36.44
C ALA A 31 -1.40 -12.34 37.62
N ILE A 32 -2.20 -12.91 38.51
CA ILE A 32 -2.71 -12.22 39.71
C ILE A 32 -1.60 -11.87 40.69
N ASN A 33 -0.61 -12.75 40.88
CA ASN A 33 0.52 -12.51 41.76
C ASN A 33 1.39 -11.36 41.25
N LEU A 34 1.64 -11.30 39.94
CA LEU A 34 2.34 -10.17 39.32
C LEU A 34 1.56 -8.86 39.47
N TRP A 35 0.23 -8.93 39.32
CA TRP A 35 -0.64 -7.77 39.52
C TRP A 35 -0.61 -7.27 40.96
N LYS A 36 -0.76 -8.16 41.95
CA LYS A 36 -0.67 -7.85 43.39
C LYS A 36 0.70 -7.29 43.78
N ALA A 37 1.77 -7.77 43.13
CA ALA A 37 3.12 -7.26 43.36
C ALA A 37 3.36 -5.86 42.79
N GLY A 38 2.41 -5.29 42.03
CA GLY A 38 2.50 -3.90 41.55
C GLY A 38 3.65 -3.65 40.58
N ILE A 39 4.07 -4.67 39.82
CA ILE A 39 5.25 -4.56 38.94
C ILE A 39 5.04 -3.61 37.75
N VAL A 40 3.79 -3.36 37.36
CA VAL A 40 3.41 -2.45 36.27
C VAL A 40 3.12 -1.07 36.87
N LYS A 41 3.95 -0.07 36.53
CA LYS A 41 3.89 1.32 37.03
C LYS A 41 2.92 2.19 36.21
N GLU A 42 2.73 3.46 36.60
CA GLU A 42 1.74 4.42 36.03
C GLU A 42 1.71 4.60 34.50
N LYS A 43 2.74 4.15 33.76
CA LYS A 43 2.79 4.19 32.29
C LYS A 43 2.96 2.81 31.64
N GLY A 44 2.87 1.75 32.42
CA GLY A 44 2.99 0.38 31.96
C GLY A 44 1.66 -0.20 31.50
N PHE A 45 1.73 -1.42 30.96
CA PHE A 45 0.56 -2.14 30.48
C PHE A 45 0.66 -3.64 30.78
N TRP A 46 -0.48 -4.31 30.76
CA TRP A 46 -0.56 -5.77 30.76
C TRP A 46 -0.78 -6.29 29.34
N ALA A 47 -0.03 -7.32 28.97
CA ALA A 47 -0.25 -8.04 27.73
C ALA A 47 -0.18 -9.54 28.06
N MET A 48 -1.32 -10.20 27.93
CA MET A 48 -1.50 -11.61 28.27
C MET A 48 -1.55 -12.41 26.99
N ALA A 49 -0.57 -13.29 26.80
CA ALA A 49 -0.67 -14.32 25.78
C ALA A 49 -1.70 -15.36 26.26
N SER A 50 -2.76 -15.48 25.50
CA SER A 50 -3.91 -16.34 25.76
C SER A 50 -4.11 -17.31 24.60
N SER A 51 -5.18 -18.07 24.61
CA SER A 51 -5.50 -19.07 23.59
C SER A 51 -6.93 -18.96 23.14
N ILE A 52 -7.15 -19.23 21.86
CA ILE A 52 -8.47 -19.43 21.25
C ILE A 52 -9.33 -20.46 22.02
N ALA A 53 -8.71 -21.44 22.67
CA ALA A 53 -9.40 -22.42 23.51
C ALA A 53 -10.10 -21.77 24.71
N GLY A 54 -9.64 -20.61 25.20
CA GLY A 54 -10.35 -19.87 26.24
C GLY A 54 -11.71 -19.35 25.77
N LYS A 55 -11.79 -18.93 24.51
CA LYS A 55 -13.01 -18.37 23.92
C LYS A 55 -14.02 -19.43 23.51
N PHE A 56 -13.57 -20.48 22.83
CA PHE A 56 -14.45 -21.47 22.21
C PHE A 56 -14.46 -22.83 22.93
N GLY A 57 -13.57 -23.01 23.91
CA GLY A 57 -13.28 -24.32 24.46
C GLY A 57 -12.45 -25.18 23.50
N ASN A 58 -11.93 -26.29 24.02
CA ASN A 58 -11.36 -27.36 23.22
C ASN A 58 -11.49 -28.68 23.98
N LEU A 59 -11.65 -29.78 23.25
CA LEU A 59 -11.90 -31.09 23.87
C LEU A 59 -10.70 -31.51 24.73
N GLY A 60 -10.96 -31.81 26.00
CA GLY A 60 -9.93 -32.21 26.97
C GLY A 60 -9.11 -31.07 27.58
N GLN A 61 -9.40 -29.81 27.22
CA GLN A 61 -8.66 -28.63 27.67
C GLN A 61 -9.49 -27.74 28.62
N SER A 62 -10.34 -28.31 29.47
CA SER A 62 -11.23 -27.53 30.35
C SER A 62 -10.50 -26.57 31.30
N ASP A 63 -9.41 -27.03 31.93
CA ASP A 63 -8.50 -26.23 32.77
C ASP A 63 -7.75 -25.16 31.98
N TYR A 64 -7.15 -25.55 30.86
CA TYR A 64 -6.39 -24.65 30.00
C TYR A 64 -7.29 -23.55 29.43
N ALA A 65 -8.47 -23.91 28.91
CA ALA A 65 -9.48 -22.96 28.44
C ALA A 65 -9.90 -22.00 29.56
N ALA A 66 -10.25 -22.52 30.73
CA ALA A 66 -10.62 -21.70 31.88
C ALA A 66 -9.51 -20.72 32.29
N ALA A 67 -8.25 -21.16 32.27
CA ALA A 67 -7.11 -20.31 32.63
C ALA A 67 -6.87 -19.18 31.63
N ASN A 68 -7.05 -19.44 30.33
CA ASN A 68 -6.91 -18.45 29.27
C ASN A 68 -8.07 -17.44 29.27
N ASP A 69 -9.32 -17.90 29.43
CA ASP A 69 -10.46 -16.98 29.56
C ASP A 69 -10.36 -16.12 30.83
N TYR A 70 -9.86 -16.69 31.94
CA TYR A 70 -9.62 -15.93 33.16
C TYR A 70 -8.69 -14.73 32.94
N VAL A 71 -7.55 -14.92 32.25
CA VAL A 71 -6.63 -13.80 31.96
C VAL A 71 -7.20 -12.83 30.91
N ALA A 72 -8.07 -13.30 30.01
CA ALA A 72 -8.81 -12.42 29.11
C ALA A 72 -9.75 -11.49 29.88
N LYS A 73 -10.56 -12.04 30.81
CA LYS A 73 -11.45 -11.22 31.66
C LYS A 73 -10.69 -10.35 32.65
N PHE A 74 -9.50 -10.76 33.08
CA PHE A 74 -8.59 -9.89 33.83
C PHE A 74 -8.23 -8.64 33.01
N CYS A 75 -7.84 -8.78 31.74
CA CYS A 75 -7.53 -7.64 30.88
C CYS A 75 -8.73 -6.70 30.68
N VAL A 76 -9.93 -7.26 30.46
CA VAL A 76 -11.18 -6.49 30.39
C VAL A 76 -11.44 -5.73 31.70
N SER A 77 -11.29 -6.39 32.85
CA SER A 77 -11.45 -5.76 34.17
C SER A 77 -10.44 -4.63 34.39
N GLN A 78 -9.20 -4.78 33.92
CA GLN A 78 -8.17 -3.75 34.05
C GLN A 78 -8.46 -2.54 33.16
N GLN A 79 -8.90 -2.76 31.92
CA GLN A 79 -9.33 -1.68 31.03
C GLN A 79 -10.52 -0.89 31.61
N ASN A 80 -11.50 -1.56 32.20
CA ASN A 80 -12.63 -0.90 32.88
C ASN A 80 -12.20 -0.03 34.07
N ARG A 81 -10.98 -0.22 34.58
CA ARG A 81 -10.36 0.59 35.65
C ARG A 81 -9.38 1.64 35.11
N GLY A 82 -9.33 1.85 33.79
CA GLY A 82 -8.42 2.79 33.12
C GLY A 82 -6.98 2.29 33.01
N VAL A 83 -6.71 1.01 33.29
CA VAL A 83 -5.37 0.42 33.15
C VAL A 83 -5.25 -0.24 31.77
N ARG A 84 -4.22 0.12 31.01
CA ARG A 84 -3.96 -0.49 29.70
C ARG A 84 -3.66 -1.99 29.87
N ALA A 85 -4.54 -2.82 29.32
CA ALA A 85 -4.41 -4.27 29.33
C ALA A 85 -5.00 -4.87 28.05
N VAL A 86 -4.34 -5.89 27.52
CA VAL A 86 -4.79 -6.64 26.33
C VAL A 86 -4.56 -8.14 26.53
N SER A 87 -5.56 -8.95 26.16
CA SER A 87 -5.43 -10.39 25.99
C SER A 87 -5.44 -10.73 24.51
N ILE A 88 -4.52 -11.60 24.11
CA ILE A 88 -4.34 -12.00 22.72
C ILE A 88 -4.56 -13.50 22.66
N ASP A 89 -5.75 -13.90 22.21
CA ASP A 89 -6.21 -15.30 22.17
C ASP A 89 -5.72 -15.94 20.87
N MET A 90 -4.57 -16.62 20.95
CA MET A 90 -3.89 -17.14 19.76
C MET A 90 -4.33 -18.57 19.42
N THR A 91 -4.40 -18.88 18.13
CA THR A 91 -4.40 -20.27 17.63
C THR A 91 -3.00 -20.90 17.79
N GLY A 92 -2.87 -22.17 17.42
CA GLY A 92 -1.59 -22.87 17.42
C GLY A 92 -0.57 -22.20 16.50
N TYR A 93 0.69 -22.17 16.93
CA TYR A 93 1.81 -21.77 16.08
C TYR A 93 2.35 -22.96 15.30
N ALA A 94 2.61 -22.76 14.01
CA ALA A 94 3.26 -23.74 13.17
C ALA A 94 4.70 -23.95 13.65
N GLN A 95 5.17 -25.20 13.60
CA GLN A 95 6.58 -25.61 13.76
C GLN A 95 7.19 -25.41 15.17
N ILE A 96 6.59 -24.60 16.05
CA ILE A 96 7.09 -24.34 17.40
C ILE A 96 5.97 -24.39 18.47
N GLY A 97 6.39 -24.32 19.74
CA GLY A 97 5.48 -24.16 20.87
C GLY A 97 4.60 -25.39 21.14
N MET A 98 3.49 -25.17 21.84
CA MET A 98 2.59 -26.26 22.27
C MET A 98 1.82 -26.90 21.10
N GLY A 99 1.76 -26.22 19.95
CA GLY A 99 1.09 -26.68 18.73
C GLY A 99 1.93 -27.59 17.83
N ALA A 100 3.25 -27.66 18.04
CA ALA A 100 4.17 -28.45 17.21
C ALA A 100 4.19 -29.97 17.52
N ARG A 101 3.20 -30.48 18.25
CA ARG A 101 3.11 -31.91 18.57
C ARG A 101 2.60 -32.71 17.36
N PRO A 102 3.11 -33.94 17.13
CA PRO A 102 2.60 -34.81 16.07
C PRO A 102 1.07 -34.98 16.17
N GLY A 103 0.37 -34.78 15.05
CA GLY A 103 -1.09 -34.95 14.95
C GLY A 103 -1.93 -33.69 15.20
N VAL A 104 -1.40 -32.65 15.87
CA VAL A 104 -2.13 -31.38 16.08
C VAL A 104 -2.38 -30.66 14.76
N GLU A 105 -1.42 -30.71 13.83
CA GLU A 105 -1.57 -30.08 12.52
C GLU A 105 -2.66 -30.73 11.66
N ALA A 106 -2.72 -32.06 11.66
CA ALA A 106 -3.76 -32.80 10.96
C ALA A 106 -5.15 -32.53 11.58
N PHE A 107 -5.22 -32.44 12.92
CA PHE A 107 -6.46 -32.13 13.62
C PHE A 107 -6.99 -30.73 13.28
N LEU A 108 -6.14 -29.69 13.36
CA LEU A 108 -6.57 -28.32 13.05
C LEU A 108 -6.99 -28.17 11.58
N LYS A 109 -6.27 -28.79 10.63
CA LYS A 109 -6.69 -28.85 9.23
C LYS A 109 -8.05 -29.52 9.06
N SER A 110 -8.39 -30.55 9.84
CA SER A 110 -9.72 -31.20 9.78
C SER A 110 -10.88 -30.30 10.26
N GLN A 111 -10.57 -29.27 11.05
CA GLN A 111 -11.51 -28.28 11.55
C GLN A 111 -11.54 -27.01 10.69
N ASP A 112 -10.85 -27.02 9.54
CA ASP A 112 -10.67 -25.86 8.65
C ASP A 112 -10.02 -24.66 9.36
N MET A 113 -9.22 -24.93 10.40
CA MET A 113 -8.45 -23.95 11.14
C MET A 113 -7.01 -23.87 10.63
N GLU A 114 -6.45 -22.66 10.62
CA GLU A 114 -5.06 -22.44 10.23
C GLU A 114 -4.16 -22.13 11.43
N PHE A 115 -2.87 -22.44 11.27
CA PHE A 115 -1.83 -22.05 12.22
C PHE A 115 -1.41 -20.61 12.00
N LEU A 116 -0.87 -19.99 13.05
CA LEU A 116 -0.03 -18.81 12.90
C LEU A 116 1.41 -19.22 12.62
N TYR A 117 2.10 -18.44 11.81
CA TYR A 117 3.56 -18.54 11.72
C TYR A 117 4.21 -17.71 12.83
N PRO A 118 5.33 -18.16 13.42
CA PRO A 118 6.00 -17.50 14.56
C PRO A 118 6.23 -16.01 14.37
N GLU A 119 6.80 -15.62 13.25
CA GLU A 119 7.15 -14.23 12.96
C GLU A 119 5.88 -13.38 12.78
N GLU A 120 4.91 -13.86 12.00
CA GLU A 120 3.65 -13.18 11.74
C GLU A 120 2.84 -12.98 13.03
N GLY A 121 2.68 -14.04 13.81
CA GLY A 121 1.89 -14.00 15.04
C GLY A 121 2.53 -13.12 16.11
N MET A 122 3.86 -13.13 16.23
CA MET A 122 4.56 -12.26 17.18
C MET A 122 4.58 -10.80 16.74
N GLN A 123 4.64 -10.53 15.44
CA GLN A 123 4.50 -9.16 14.92
C GLN A 123 3.11 -8.62 15.25
N ALA A 124 2.05 -9.38 14.96
CA ALA A 124 0.68 -9.01 15.31
C ALA A 124 0.51 -8.80 16.83
N PHE A 125 1.17 -9.62 17.66
CA PHE A 125 1.18 -9.45 19.11
C PHE A 125 1.81 -8.10 19.52
N VAL A 126 2.90 -7.69 18.88
CA VAL A 126 3.56 -6.39 19.12
C VAL A 126 2.69 -5.24 18.61
N ASP A 127 2.06 -5.37 17.45
CA ASP A 127 1.20 -4.33 16.88
C ASP A 127 -0.01 -4.05 17.77
N GLU A 128 -0.59 -5.08 18.37
CA GLU A 128 -1.71 -4.94 19.30
C GLU A 128 -1.30 -4.33 20.63
N ILE A 129 -0.07 -4.61 21.08
CA ILE A 129 0.53 -3.89 22.19
C ILE A 129 0.77 -2.42 21.85
N ALA A 130 1.14 -2.09 20.61
CA ALA A 130 1.47 -0.72 20.22
C ALA A 130 0.22 0.12 19.95
N TYR A 131 -0.71 -0.41 19.15
CA TYR A 131 -1.81 0.31 18.51
C TYR A 131 -3.20 -0.17 18.93
N GLY A 132 -3.30 -1.38 19.50
CA GLY A 132 -4.56 -1.99 19.90
C GLY A 132 -5.32 -1.17 20.95
N LYS A 133 -6.65 -1.15 20.81
CA LYS A 133 -7.57 -0.38 21.67
C LYS A 133 -8.57 -1.25 22.42
N VAL A 134 -8.75 -2.50 22.01
CA VAL A 134 -9.70 -3.43 22.63
C VAL A 134 -9.00 -4.32 23.67
N PRO A 135 -9.71 -4.76 24.72
CA PRO A 135 -9.10 -5.52 25.82
C PRO A 135 -8.83 -7.00 25.49
N GLU A 136 -9.47 -7.54 24.45
CA GLU A 136 -9.42 -8.95 24.06
C GLU A 136 -9.51 -9.02 22.53
N ILE A 137 -8.59 -9.75 21.91
CA ILE A 137 -8.58 -10.04 20.48
C ILE A 137 -8.34 -11.52 20.26
N ILE A 138 -8.77 -12.02 19.10
CA ILE A 138 -8.45 -13.36 18.63
C ILE A 138 -7.45 -13.23 17.49
N LEU A 139 -6.31 -13.91 17.62
CA LEU A 139 -5.29 -13.96 16.58
C LEU A 139 -5.29 -15.36 15.97
N SER A 140 -5.75 -15.46 14.73
CA SER A 140 -5.87 -16.72 13.99
C SER A 140 -5.75 -16.45 12.49
N GLY A 141 -5.36 -17.47 11.70
CA GLY A 141 -5.55 -17.43 10.25
C GLY A 141 -7.05 -17.63 9.93
N SER A 142 -7.45 -18.86 9.68
CA SER A 142 -8.87 -19.28 9.67
C SER A 142 -9.32 -19.80 11.04
N LEU A 143 -10.53 -19.41 11.46
CA LEU A 143 -11.24 -19.99 12.61
C LEU A 143 -12.04 -21.25 12.25
N GLY A 144 -12.18 -21.54 10.95
CA GLY A 144 -12.86 -22.73 10.45
C GLY A 144 -14.24 -22.93 11.08
N LYS A 145 -14.47 -24.13 11.62
CA LYS A 145 -15.75 -24.50 12.24
C LYS A 145 -16.02 -23.86 13.60
N LEU A 146 -15.07 -23.12 14.19
CA LEU A 146 -15.29 -22.42 15.47
C LEU A 146 -16.17 -21.17 15.33
N ASP A 147 -16.15 -20.51 14.17
CA ASP A 147 -17.02 -19.37 13.84
C ASP A 147 -18.29 -19.85 13.09
N TRP A 148 -18.95 -20.87 13.64
CA TRP A 148 -20.07 -21.57 12.97
C TRP A 148 -21.30 -20.68 12.78
N ASP A 149 -21.48 -19.67 13.63
CA ASP A 149 -22.58 -18.71 13.58
C ASP A 149 -22.20 -17.37 12.90
N LYS A 150 -20.94 -17.23 12.45
CA LYS A 150 -20.40 -16.05 11.76
C LYS A 150 -20.61 -14.75 12.52
N GLN A 151 -20.64 -14.81 13.85
CA GLN A 151 -20.82 -13.62 14.70
C GLN A 151 -19.54 -12.79 14.79
N LEU A 152 -18.40 -13.35 14.41
CA LEU A 152 -17.15 -12.62 14.35
C LEU A 152 -17.13 -11.78 13.08
N HIS A 153 -17.10 -10.46 13.27
CA HIS A 153 -16.84 -9.55 12.18
C HIS A 153 -15.37 -9.69 11.77
N TYR A 154 -15.11 -10.47 10.73
CA TYR A 154 -13.84 -10.44 10.02
C TYR A 154 -13.70 -9.05 9.38
N GLU A 155 -12.87 -8.18 9.96
CA GLU A 155 -12.42 -6.98 9.27
C GLU A 155 -11.41 -7.41 8.19
N PRO A 156 -11.75 -7.31 6.90
CA PRO A 156 -10.80 -7.60 5.84
C PRO A 156 -9.71 -6.52 5.89
N GLY A 157 -8.51 -6.90 6.32
CA GLY A 157 -7.44 -5.95 6.58
C GLY A 157 -6.36 -6.43 7.54
N PHE A 158 -6.50 -7.63 8.12
CA PHE A 158 -5.41 -8.24 8.88
C PHE A 158 -4.23 -8.47 7.94
N SER A 159 -3.18 -7.65 8.09
CA SER A 159 -2.06 -7.65 7.17
C SER A 159 -1.23 -8.90 7.41
N ALA A 160 -1.44 -9.93 6.59
CA ALA A 160 -0.44 -10.95 6.38
C ALA A 160 0.76 -10.24 5.75
N SER A 161 1.71 -9.89 6.61
CA SER A 161 2.81 -8.95 6.42
C SER A 161 2.46 -7.48 6.66
N GLY A 162 3.28 -6.79 7.45
CA GLY A 162 3.01 -5.43 7.92
C GLY A 162 2.55 -4.53 6.78
N SER A 163 1.29 -4.10 6.82
CA SER A 163 0.79 -3.11 5.88
C SER A 163 1.60 -1.84 6.08
N THR A 164 2.11 -1.26 4.99
CA THR A 164 2.78 0.04 5.04
C THR A 164 1.82 1.20 5.36
N GLY A 165 0.50 0.93 5.37
CA GLY A 165 -0.54 1.96 5.41
C GLY A 165 -0.73 2.67 4.06
N PHE A 166 -0.04 2.21 3.02
CA PHE A 166 -0.10 2.75 1.67
C PHE A 166 -0.73 1.76 0.68
N HIS A 167 -1.30 2.28 -0.41
CA HIS A 167 -2.09 1.48 -1.36
C HIS A 167 -1.22 0.71 -2.35
N PHE A 168 -0.12 1.30 -2.81
CA PHE A 168 0.74 0.70 -3.83
C PHE A 168 1.88 -0.14 -3.26
N ALA A 169 2.23 0.00 -1.98
CA ALA A 169 3.13 -0.91 -1.26
C ALA A 169 2.41 -1.73 -0.14
N PRO A 170 1.31 -2.45 -0.42
CA PRO A 170 0.41 -2.94 0.62
C PRO A 170 0.94 -4.16 1.38
N LYS A 171 1.75 -5.01 0.73
CA LYS A 171 2.25 -6.28 1.29
C LYS A 171 3.77 -6.27 1.36
N VAL A 172 4.33 -5.98 2.53
CA VAL A 172 5.78 -6.02 2.76
C VAL A 172 6.26 -7.46 2.81
N GLU A 173 7.18 -7.88 1.95
CA GLU A 173 7.80 -9.22 2.01
C GLU A 173 9.05 -9.22 2.89
N ASP A 174 9.83 -8.13 2.86
CA ASP A 174 11.02 -7.91 3.68
C ASP A 174 11.23 -6.40 3.90
N LEU A 175 11.69 -6.00 5.08
CA LEU A 175 11.93 -4.60 5.43
C LEU A 175 13.06 -4.48 6.44
N MET A 176 14.18 -3.89 6.01
CA MET A 176 15.18 -3.33 6.90
C MET A 176 15.02 -1.82 6.91
N LYS A 177 14.37 -1.30 7.96
CA LYS A 177 14.07 0.13 8.10
C LYS A 177 15.33 0.99 7.88
N GLY A 178 15.22 2.01 7.02
CA GLY A 178 16.33 2.87 6.64
C GLY A 178 17.30 2.26 5.62
N GLN A 179 17.09 1.02 5.18
CA GLN A 179 17.99 0.32 4.27
C GLN A 179 17.28 -0.27 3.06
N THR A 180 16.34 -1.21 3.24
CA THR A 180 15.73 -1.95 2.14
C THR A 180 14.25 -2.22 2.37
N LEU A 181 13.49 -2.31 1.28
CA LEU A 181 12.11 -2.77 1.23
C LEU A 181 11.96 -3.72 0.05
N ALA A 182 11.36 -4.88 0.30
CA ALA A 182 10.72 -5.71 -0.70
C ALA A 182 9.22 -5.78 -0.39
N ALA A 183 8.38 -5.48 -1.35
CA ALA A 183 6.93 -5.55 -1.23
C ALA A 183 6.30 -6.16 -2.49
N ALA A 184 5.06 -6.59 -2.38
CA ALA A 184 4.26 -7.09 -3.50
C ALA A 184 2.97 -6.27 -3.66
N LYS A 185 2.55 -6.09 -4.91
CA LYS A 185 1.27 -5.48 -5.28
C LYS A 185 0.65 -6.27 -6.42
N GLU A 186 -0.62 -6.63 -6.25
CA GLU A 186 -1.46 -7.11 -7.34
C GLU A 186 -2.24 -5.92 -7.91
N PHE A 187 -2.07 -5.63 -9.20
CA PHE A 187 -2.93 -4.70 -9.93
C PHE A 187 -4.12 -5.45 -10.53
N SER A 188 -5.34 -5.06 -10.16
CA SER A 188 -6.57 -5.68 -10.69
C SER A 188 -7.69 -4.66 -10.83
N LEU A 189 -8.67 -4.92 -11.70
CA LEU A 189 -9.85 -4.04 -11.84
C LEU A 189 -10.74 -4.00 -10.59
N LEU A 190 -10.50 -4.91 -9.63
CA LEU A 190 -11.22 -4.93 -8.36
C LEU A 190 -10.63 -3.92 -7.38
N SER A 191 -9.31 -3.93 -7.18
CA SER A 191 -8.59 -3.05 -6.25
C SER A 191 -8.20 -1.71 -6.87
N ASP A 192 -8.02 -1.67 -8.20
CA ASP A 192 -7.58 -0.53 -8.99
C ASP A 192 -8.56 -0.27 -10.15
N PRO A 193 -9.83 0.13 -9.87
CA PRO A 193 -10.87 0.22 -10.90
C PRO A 193 -10.58 1.30 -11.95
N TYR A 194 -9.77 2.32 -11.62
CA TYR A 194 -9.27 3.32 -12.57
C TYR A 194 -8.53 2.72 -13.77
N LEU A 195 -8.02 1.47 -13.67
CA LEU A 195 -7.37 0.80 -14.79
C LEU A 195 -8.32 0.58 -15.98
N ALA A 196 -9.63 0.49 -15.75
CA ALA A 196 -10.62 0.44 -16.83
C ALA A 196 -10.62 1.71 -17.68
N ASP A 197 -10.29 2.86 -17.07
CA ASP A 197 -10.23 4.18 -17.71
C ASP A 197 -8.83 4.50 -18.27
N HIS A 198 -7.85 3.61 -18.07
CA HIS A 198 -6.53 3.69 -18.69
C HIS A 198 -6.26 2.41 -19.50
N ALA A 199 -7.03 2.24 -20.56
CA ALA A 199 -7.01 1.05 -21.41
C ALA A 199 -6.84 1.39 -22.90
N ILE A 200 -5.92 0.68 -23.56
CA ILE A 200 -5.69 0.80 -25.00
C ILE A 200 -6.30 -0.43 -25.67
N ASN A 201 -7.22 -0.22 -26.61
CA ASN A 201 -7.97 -1.29 -27.29
C ASN A 201 -8.58 -2.30 -26.30
N GLY A 202 -9.15 -1.79 -25.20
CA GLY A 202 -9.79 -2.59 -24.16
C GLY A 202 -8.83 -3.38 -23.25
N THR A 203 -7.51 -3.25 -23.42
CA THR A 203 -6.52 -3.83 -22.51
C THR A 203 -6.09 -2.77 -21.50
N PRO A 204 -6.28 -2.97 -20.18
CA PRO A 204 -5.81 -2.05 -19.16
C PRO A 204 -4.28 -2.03 -19.04
N TYR A 205 -3.72 -0.84 -18.86
CA TYR A 205 -2.30 -0.59 -18.61
C TYR A 205 -2.17 0.15 -17.29
N VAL A 206 -1.21 -0.22 -16.46
CA VAL A 206 -0.87 0.59 -15.28
C VAL A 206 -0.27 1.91 -15.76
N PRO A 207 -0.87 3.07 -15.44
CA PRO A 207 -0.35 4.37 -15.84
C PRO A 207 1.04 4.62 -15.22
N GLY A 208 1.91 5.33 -15.95
CA GLY A 208 3.23 5.71 -15.45
C GLY A 208 3.15 6.53 -14.15
N VAL A 209 2.12 7.36 -14.01
CA VAL A 209 1.89 8.18 -12.82
C VAL A 209 1.57 7.36 -11.57
N MET A 210 0.94 6.20 -11.71
CA MET A 210 0.75 5.26 -10.59
C MET A 210 2.08 4.58 -10.23
N GLY A 211 2.97 4.41 -11.21
CA GLY A 211 4.35 4.03 -10.95
C GLY A 211 5.14 5.08 -10.17
N LEU A 212 4.94 6.37 -10.45
CA LEU A 212 5.52 7.47 -9.66
C LEU A 212 5.02 7.42 -8.22
N GLU A 213 3.70 7.28 -8.01
CA GLU A 213 3.12 7.16 -6.68
C GLU A 213 3.68 5.95 -5.91
N THR A 214 3.76 4.79 -6.57
CA THR A 214 4.36 3.58 -5.99
C THR A 214 5.79 3.83 -5.50
N PHE A 215 6.59 4.60 -6.23
CA PHE A 215 7.94 4.98 -5.82
C PHE A 215 7.93 6.00 -4.68
N ALA A 216 7.02 6.97 -4.68
CA ALA A 216 6.90 7.93 -3.58
C ALA A 216 6.56 7.21 -2.25
N GLU A 217 5.60 6.30 -2.27
CA GLU A 217 5.23 5.46 -1.13
C GLU A 217 6.39 4.56 -0.67
N ALA A 218 7.03 3.83 -1.59
CA ALA A 218 8.14 2.94 -1.26
C ALA A 218 9.34 3.69 -0.66
N SER A 219 9.66 4.87 -1.18
CA SER A 219 10.69 5.76 -0.62
C SER A 219 10.31 6.23 0.78
N ALA A 220 9.05 6.62 1.00
CA ALA A 220 8.57 7.04 2.32
C ALA A 220 8.67 5.93 3.37
N VAL A 221 8.41 4.67 2.98
CA VAL A 221 8.57 3.51 3.86
C VAL A 221 10.03 3.28 4.24
N VAL A 222 10.95 3.33 3.27
CA VAL A 222 12.39 3.10 3.52
C VAL A 222 13.01 4.25 4.32
N THR A 223 12.77 5.49 3.90
CA THR A 223 13.44 6.68 4.45
C THR A 223 12.73 7.28 5.67
N GLY A 224 11.47 6.90 5.89
CA GLY A 224 10.62 7.42 6.95
C GLY A 224 9.97 8.79 6.65
N LYS A 225 10.18 9.35 5.45
CA LYS A 225 9.61 10.63 5.02
C LYS A 225 9.27 10.64 3.52
N PRO A 226 8.21 11.33 3.09
CA PRO A 226 7.94 11.55 1.67
C PRO A 226 9.15 12.15 0.92
N PRO A 227 9.49 11.66 -0.28
CA PRO A 227 10.50 12.30 -1.11
C PRO A 227 9.94 13.56 -1.76
N LYS A 228 10.77 14.58 -2.00
CA LYS A 228 10.33 15.76 -2.77
C LYS A 228 10.39 15.53 -4.27
N ALA A 229 11.30 14.65 -4.73
CA ALA A 229 11.47 14.37 -6.14
C ALA A 229 11.77 12.90 -6.42
N LEU A 230 11.35 12.45 -7.61
CA LEU A 230 11.75 11.20 -8.24
C LEU A 230 12.59 11.53 -9.48
N THR A 231 13.84 11.10 -9.47
CA THR A 231 14.81 11.35 -10.53
C THR A 231 15.13 10.07 -11.32
N GLN A 232 15.68 10.24 -12.52
CA GLN A 232 16.06 9.12 -13.39
C GLN A 232 14.92 8.11 -13.62
N VAL A 233 13.69 8.63 -13.71
CA VAL A 233 12.50 7.82 -13.90
C VAL A 233 12.54 7.19 -15.28
N ARG A 234 12.32 5.88 -15.35
CA ARG A 234 12.23 5.14 -16.62
C ARG A 234 11.01 4.24 -16.63
N PHE A 235 10.18 4.39 -17.65
CA PHE A 235 9.03 3.52 -17.95
C PHE A 235 9.44 2.47 -18.99
N ALA A 236 10.30 1.53 -18.59
CA ALA A 236 10.94 0.61 -19.54
C ALA A 236 9.95 -0.34 -20.20
N VAL A 237 9.00 -0.87 -19.43
CA VAL A 237 8.02 -1.84 -19.90
C VAL A 237 6.65 -1.58 -19.28
N PRO A 238 5.57 -1.58 -20.07
CA PRO A 238 4.21 -1.48 -19.54
C PRO A 238 3.80 -2.71 -18.72
N ILE A 239 3.14 -2.48 -17.60
CA ILE A 239 2.41 -3.51 -16.85
C ILE A 239 1.00 -3.57 -17.42
N LYS A 240 0.57 -4.74 -17.91
CA LYS A 240 -0.72 -4.93 -18.60
C LYS A 240 -1.57 -5.98 -17.91
N LEU A 241 -2.86 -5.72 -17.80
CA LEU A 241 -3.82 -6.73 -17.34
C LEU A 241 -4.34 -7.49 -18.58
N LEU A 242 -3.56 -8.49 -19.01
CA LEU A 242 -3.89 -9.27 -20.21
C LEU A 242 -5.22 -10.03 -20.01
N ARG A 243 -6.19 -9.78 -20.90
CA ARG A 243 -7.55 -10.33 -20.79
C ARG A 243 -8.20 -10.00 -19.45
N ASN A 244 -7.91 -8.80 -18.91
CA ASN A 244 -8.40 -8.29 -17.63
C ASN A 244 -8.00 -9.14 -16.41
N LYS A 245 -7.00 -10.02 -16.55
CA LYS A 245 -6.46 -10.76 -15.42
C LYS A 245 -5.57 -9.87 -14.56
N PRO A 246 -5.57 -10.07 -13.22
CA PRO A 246 -4.65 -9.38 -12.34
C PRO A 246 -3.18 -9.54 -12.74
N ALA A 247 -2.36 -8.55 -12.41
CA ALA A 247 -0.93 -8.56 -12.65
C ALA A 247 -0.18 -8.36 -11.33
N ASP A 248 0.57 -9.37 -10.91
CA ASP A 248 1.45 -9.30 -9.74
C ASP A 248 2.77 -8.62 -10.07
N VAL A 249 3.18 -7.69 -9.21
CA VAL A 249 4.49 -7.05 -9.26
C VAL A 249 5.16 -7.08 -7.89
N LYS A 250 6.48 -7.01 -7.94
CA LYS A 250 7.38 -6.80 -6.81
C LYS A 250 7.89 -5.38 -6.83
N ILE A 251 7.89 -4.74 -5.68
CA ILE A 251 8.41 -3.39 -5.46
C ILE A 251 9.66 -3.56 -4.62
N LYS A 252 10.78 -3.06 -5.13
CA LYS A 252 12.06 -3.04 -4.41
C LYS A 252 12.50 -1.61 -4.21
N ALA A 253 12.95 -1.30 -3.01
CA ALA A 253 13.59 -0.04 -2.69
C ALA A 253 14.84 -0.29 -1.84
N GLU A 254 15.92 0.40 -2.15
CA GLU A 254 17.20 0.34 -1.43
C GLU A 254 17.64 1.78 -1.15
N ALA A 255 18.07 2.06 0.07
CA ALA A 255 18.54 3.38 0.48
C ALA A 255 19.71 3.83 -0.41
N ALA A 256 19.63 5.06 -0.91
CA ALA A 256 20.61 5.62 -1.83
C ALA A 256 20.72 7.13 -1.57
N GLY A 257 21.85 7.56 -1.02
CA GLY A 257 22.06 8.96 -0.64
C GLY A 257 21.07 9.41 0.44
N ASP A 258 20.33 10.48 0.16
CA ASP A 258 19.27 11.02 1.02
C ASP A 258 17.86 10.47 0.70
N GLY A 259 17.78 9.52 -0.24
CA GLY A 259 16.55 8.88 -0.67
C GLY A 259 16.71 7.36 -0.85
N ALA A 260 16.09 6.82 -1.89
CA ALA A 260 16.08 5.40 -2.22
C ALA A 260 16.07 5.17 -3.75
N ALA A 261 16.81 4.16 -4.20
CA ALA A 261 16.74 3.62 -5.56
C ALA A 261 15.66 2.53 -5.62
N MET A 262 14.76 2.60 -6.59
CA MET A 262 13.53 1.81 -6.59
C MET A 262 13.25 1.17 -7.95
N ARG A 263 12.60 0.00 -7.92
CA ARG A 263 12.20 -0.76 -9.11
C ARG A 263 10.85 -1.43 -8.89
N ILE A 264 10.05 -1.47 -9.96
CA ILE A 264 8.87 -2.33 -10.06
C ILE A 264 9.21 -3.46 -11.02
N GLU A 265 9.07 -4.70 -10.57
CA GLU A 265 9.53 -5.90 -11.23
C GLU A 265 8.43 -6.95 -11.32
N SER A 266 8.47 -7.80 -12.34
CA SER A 266 7.65 -9.02 -12.38
C SER A 266 8.46 -10.21 -12.85
N ASP A 267 8.06 -11.39 -12.39
CA ASP A 267 8.57 -12.66 -12.88
C ASP A 267 7.52 -13.28 -13.82
N PHE A 268 7.94 -13.82 -14.96
CA PHE A 268 7.02 -14.59 -15.77
C PHE A 268 6.85 -15.97 -15.15
N VAL A 269 5.67 -16.24 -14.58
CA VAL A 269 5.36 -17.54 -13.97
C VAL A 269 4.39 -18.28 -14.89
N SER A 270 4.78 -19.48 -15.31
CA SER A 270 3.91 -20.35 -16.10
C SER A 270 2.70 -20.81 -15.28
N PRO A 271 1.62 -21.32 -15.91
CA PRO A 271 0.48 -21.90 -15.19
C PRO A 271 0.83 -23.04 -14.23
N LYS A 272 2.02 -23.65 -14.38
CA LYS A 272 2.54 -24.71 -13.48
C LYS A 272 3.37 -24.16 -12.31
N GLY A 273 3.39 -22.84 -12.10
CA GLY A 273 4.17 -22.19 -11.03
C GLY A 273 5.67 -22.05 -11.32
N LEU A 274 6.16 -22.51 -12.47
CA LEU A 274 7.57 -22.36 -12.85
C LEU A 274 7.86 -20.94 -13.32
N ARG A 275 8.83 -20.28 -12.68
CA ARG A 275 9.42 -19.03 -13.16
C ARG A 275 10.21 -19.30 -14.44
N LEU A 276 9.89 -18.58 -15.49
CA LEU A 276 10.55 -18.67 -16.80
C LEU A 276 11.22 -17.34 -17.12
N GLY A 277 12.43 -17.41 -17.66
CA GLY A 277 13.19 -16.23 -18.07
C GLY A 277 13.72 -15.38 -16.90
N GLN A 278 14.20 -14.19 -17.24
CA GLN A 278 14.73 -13.23 -16.29
C GLN A 278 13.62 -12.34 -15.73
N THR A 279 13.83 -11.81 -14.52
CA THR A 279 12.95 -10.77 -13.96
C THR A 279 12.88 -9.59 -14.90
N ARG A 280 11.67 -9.12 -15.15
CA ARG A 280 11.41 -7.96 -15.98
C ARG A 280 11.29 -6.73 -15.10
N THR A 281 12.18 -5.77 -15.27
CA THR A 281 12.01 -4.44 -14.68
C THR A 281 11.04 -3.62 -15.52
N HIS A 282 9.91 -3.24 -14.92
CA HIS A 282 8.91 -2.39 -15.53
C HIS A 282 9.32 -0.94 -15.45
N PHE A 283 9.40 -0.42 -14.23
CA PHE A 283 9.74 0.96 -13.94
C PHE A 283 10.95 1.02 -12.99
N ARG A 284 11.69 2.13 -13.04
CA ARG A 284 12.72 2.46 -12.04
C ARG A 284 12.80 3.96 -11.80
N ALA A 285 13.25 4.35 -10.62
CA ALA A 285 13.53 5.74 -10.25
C ALA A 285 14.51 5.80 -9.07
N VAL A 286 15.05 6.99 -8.79
CA VAL A 286 15.79 7.30 -7.56
C VAL A 286 15.12 8.50 -6.91
N SER A 287 14.72 8.36 -5.65
CA SER A 287 14.14 9.47 -4.89
C SER A 287 15.21 10.39 -4.32
N ALA A 288 14.87 11.66 -4.18
CA ALA A 288 15.69 12.68 -3.52
C ALA A 288 14.84 13.46 -2.52
N SER A 289 15.44 13.89 -1.41
CA SER A 289 14.74 14.67 -0.39
C SER A 289 14.60 16.15 -0.76
N ASP A 290 15.45 16.63 -1.68
CA ASP A 290 15.31 17.94 -2.31
C ASP A 290 15.69 17.91 -3.79
N PHE A 291 15.16 18.85 -4.55
CA PHE A 291 15.51 19.08 -5.95
C PHE A 291 15.24 20.54 -6.33
N PRO A 292 16.19 21.24 -6.98
CA PRO A 292 16.01 22.64 -7.36
C PRO A 292 14.98 22.79 -8.48
N SER A 293 14.03 23.71 -8.30
CA SER A 293 13.08 24.08 -9.35
C SER A 293 13.76 24.83 -10.50
N ALA A 294 13.29 24.62 -11.73
CA ALA A 294 13.63 25.49 -12.86
C ALA A 294 12.57 26.58 -13.12
N TRP A 295 11.56 26.70 -12.26
CA TRP A 295 10.52 27.71 -12.36
C TRP A 295 11.02 29.08 -11.92
N THR A 296 11.52 29.85 -12.87
CA THR A 296 11.92 31.25 -12.67
C THR A 296 10.83 32.19 -13.16
N PRO A 297 10.80 33.46 -12.70
CA PRO A 297 9.86 34.46 -13.22
C PRO A 297 9.88 34.59 -14.76
N ASP A 298 11.05 34.45 -15.37
CA ASP A 298 11.22 34.52 -16.83
C ASP A 298 10.68 33.29 -17.57
N ALA A 299 10.51 32.16 -16.88
CA ALA A 299 9.94 30.93 -17.44
C ALA A 299 8.40 30.91 -17.41
N ARG A 300 7.77 31.88 -16.72
CA ARG A 300 6.31 31.90 -16.53
C ARG A 300 5.58 32.28 -17.83
N PRO A 301 4.54 31.54 -18.22
CA PRO A 301 3.70 31.94 -19.35
C PRO A 301 2.84 33.15 -18.96
N GLN A 302 2.40 33.92 -19.95
CA GLN A 302 1.36 34.90 -19.73
C GLN A 302 -0.01 34.20 -19.64
N LEU A 303 -0.68 34.34 -18.51
CA LEU A 303 -2.03 33.82 -18.35
C LEU A 303 -3.07 34.71 -19.06
N PRO A 304 -4.03 34.12 -19.80
CA PRO A 304 -5.08 34.88 -20.45
C PRO A 304 -6.08 35.43 -19.43
N LYS A 305 -6.60 36.65 -19.65
CA LYS A 305 -7.61 37.27 -18.77
C LYS A 305 -8.92 36.48 -18.69
N ASN A 306 -9.26 35.75 -19.75
CA ASN A 306 -10.44 34.90 -19.84
C ASN A 306 -10.02 33.49 -20.29
N ARG A 307 -10.61 32.45 -19.69
CA ARG A 307 -10.36 31.04 -20.04
C ARG A 307 -11.11 30.62 -21.31
N LYS A 308 -10.72 31.19 -22.45
CA LYS A 308 -11.22 30.75 -23.76
C LYS A 308 -10.33 29.64 -24.29
N TYR A 309 -10.84 28.42 -24.33
CA TYR A 309 -10.10 27.28 -24.85
C TYR A 309 -9.97 27.33 -26.37
N LYS A 310 -8.77 27.05 -26.86
CA LYS A 310 -8.49 26.74 -28.26
C LYS A 310 -8.94 25.32 -28.62
N THR A 311 -8.84 24.41 -27.65
CA THR A 311 -9.37 23.04 -27.75
C THR A 311 -10.05 22.68 -26.43
N GLU A 312 -11.31 22.27 -26.48
CA GLU A 312 -12.08 21.85 -25.30
C GLU A 312 -11.89 20.35 -24.99
N ALA A 313 -12.08 19.97 -23.72
CA ALA A 313 -11.94 18.58 -23.27
C ALA A 313 -12.63 17.51 -24.15
N PRO A 314 -13.88 17.70 -24.65
CA PRO A 314 -14.52 16.68 -25.49
C PRO A 314 -13.76 16.39 -26.79
N VAL A 315 -13.09 17.39 -27.36
CA VAL A 315 -12.26 17.22 -28.57
C VAL A 315 -10.96 16.50 -28.23
N ILE A 316 -10.37 16.81 -27.08
CA ILE A 316 -9.15 16.16 -26.59
C ILE A 316 -9.39 14.65 -26.40
N TYR A 317 -10.48 14.30 -25.72
CA TYR A 317 -10.80 12.91 -25.37
C TYR A 317 -11.52 12.12 -26.47
N GLN A 318 -11.74 12.72 -27.64
CA GLN A 318 -11.98 11.96 -28.88
C GLN A 318 -10.67 11.38 -29.45
N THR A 319 -9.53 11.97 -29.12
CA THR A 319 -8.21 11.54 -29.59
C THR A 319 -7.51 10.63 -28.57
N TYR A 320 -7.56 10.99 -27.29
CA TYR A 320 -6.99 10.16 -26.23
C TYR A 320 -7.86 8.96 -25.86
N PHE A 321 -7.22 7.88 -25.45
CA PHE A 321 -7.88 6.64 -25.01
C PHE A 321 -8.42 6.69 -23.56
N HIS A 322 -8.18 7.79 -22.85
CA HIS A 322 -8.49 7.92 -21.42
C HIS A 322 -9.99 7.98 -21.14
N GLY A 323 -10.45 7.11 -20.25
CA GLY A 323 -11.79 7.11 -19.67
C GLY A 323 -11.94 8.14 -18.54
N PRO A 324 -13.15 8.28 -17.98
CA PRO A 324 -13.54 9.39 -17.12
C PRO A 324 -12.60 9.71 -15.95
N SER A 325 -12.02 8.71 -15.26
CA SER A 325 -11.12 8.97 -14.13
C SER A 325 -9.74 9.53 -14.53
N PHE A 326 -9.40 9.53 -15.81
CA PHE A 326 -8.15 10.08 -16.38
C PHE A 326 -8.39 11.21 -17.39
N GLN A 327 -9.63 11.72 -17.49
CA GLN A 327 -9.94 12.91 -18.28
C GLN A 327 -9.63 14.19 -17.50
N VAL A 328 -8.33 14.44 -17.31
CA VAL A 328 -7.76 15.45 -16.42
C VAL A 328 -7.62 16.86 -17.02
N LEU A 329 -7.80 17.04 -18.33
CA LEU A 329 -7.70 18.34 -19.01
C LEU A 329 -9.08 18.96 -19.20
N ASP A 330 -9.32 20.17 -18.68
CA ASP A 330 -10.53 20.96 -18.98
C ASP A 330 -10.45 21.58 -20.38
N GLY A 331 -9.23 21.89 -20.83
CA GLY A 331 -8.96 22.38 -22.18
C GLY A 331 -7.55 22.90 -22.38
N ILE A 332 -7.23 23.21 -23.64
CA ILE A 332 -5.99 23.86 -24.07
C ILE A 332 -6.26 25.34 -24.30
N LEU A 333 -5.56 26.22 -23.59
CA LEU A 333 -5.65 27.67 -23.76
C LEU A 333 -4.84 28.14 -24.97
N SER A 334 -3.60 27.68 -25.08
CA SER A 334 -2.72 27.97 -26.21
C SER A 334 -1.80 26.79 -26.51
N VAL A 335 -1.40 26.66 -27.77
CA VAL A 335 -0.44 25.65 -28.21
C VAL A 335 0.26 26.15 -29.46
N ASP A 336 1.58 26.07 -29.45
CA ASP A 336 2.50 26.44 -30.53
C ASP A 336 3.64 25.41 -30.67
N LYS A 337 4.60 25.66 -31.57
CA LYS A 337 5.68 24.71 -31.86
C LYS A 337 6.60 24.43 -30.68
N THR A 338 6.65 25.32 -29.71
CA THR A 338 7.59 25.32 -28.57
C THR A 338 6.89 25.17 -27.22
N SER A 339 5.58 25.40 -27.13
CA SER A 339 4.88 25.38 -25.85
C SER A 339 3.41 24.96 -25.94
N VAL A 340 2.87 24.58 -24.79
CA VAL A 340 1.45 24.31 -24.56
C VAL A 340 1.04 24.86 -23.20
N LEU A 341 -0.06 25.61 -23.18
CA LEU A 341 -0.71 26.08 -21.95
C LEU A 341 -2.11 25.45 -21.90
N ALA A 342 -2.36 24.69 -20.84
CA ALA A 342 -3.60 23.95 -20.62
C ALA A 342 -4.14 24.19 -19.21
N VAL A 343 -5.35 23.70 -18.96
CA VAL A 343 -5.99 23.72 -17.64
C VAL A 343 -6.24 22.30 -17.20
N PHE A 344 -5.67 21.92 -16.05
CA PHE A 344 -6.03 20.73 -15.31
C PHE A 344 -7.37 20.97 -14.60
N LYS A 345 -8.22 19.95 -14.61
CA LYS A 345 -9.39 19.88 -13.75
C LYS A 345 -9.51 18.48 -13.21
N ARG A 346 -9.63 18.38 -11.89
CA ARG A 346 -9.79 17.11 -11.21
C ARG A 346 -11.05 16.40 -11.71
N PRO A 347 -10.95 15.16 -12.21
CA PRO A 347 -12.10 14.38 -12.65
C PRO A 347 -13.10 14.17 -11.52
N ALA A 348 -14.39 14.25 -11.84
CA ALA A 348 -15.46 13.89 -10.90
C ALA A 348 -15.56 12.37 -10.68
N ALA A 349 -15.10 11.57 -11.66
CA ALA A 349 -15.03 10.13 -11.55
C ALA A 349 -13.89 9.74 -10.60
N PRO A 350 -14.17 8.99 -9.51
CA PRO A 350 -13.15 8.64 -8.53
C PRO A 350 -12.23 7.54 -9.06
N LEU A 351 -10.96 7.56 -8.61
CA LEU A 351 -10.01 6.49 -8.90
C LEU A 351 -10.36 5.17 -8.19
N TRP A 352 -10.99 5.24 -7.02
CA TRP A 352 -11.35 4.08 -6.20
C TRP A 352 -12.82 4.13 -5.76
N LYS A 353 -13.43 2.95 -5.57
CA LYS A 353 -14.84 2.82 -5.15
C LYS A 353 -15.06 3.03 -3.66
N ASN A 354 -14.09 2.64 -2.83
CA ASN A 354 -14.23 2.59 -1.36
C ASN A 354 -13.60 3.80 -0.66
N GLY A 355 -13.65 4.96 -1.29
CA GLY A 355 -13.03 6.18 -0.77
C GLY A 355 -11.59 6.38 -1.23
N GLN A 356 -11.10 7.59 -0.97
CA GLN A 356 -9.80 8.05 -1.43
C GLN A 356 -8.66 7.34 -0.69
N GLN A 357 -7.62 6.94 -1.43
CA GLN A 357 -6.41 6.40 -0.85
C GLN A 357 -5.50 7.52 -0.39
N LYS A 358 -4.69 7.23 0.64
CA LYS A 358 -3.64 8.16 1.07
C LYS A 358 -2.51 8.13 0.05
N LEU A 359 -2.39 9.19 -0.73
CA LEU A 359 -1.30 9.39 -1.70
C LEU A 359 -0.21 10.29 -1.13
N VAL A 360 0.98 10.17 -1.69
CA VAL A 360 2.19 10.94 -1.36
C VAL A 360 2.46 12.01 -2.42
N PHE A 361 2.20 11.70 -3.70
CA PHE A 361 2.31 12.60 -4.84
C PHE A 361 0.90 12.99 -5.35
N HIS A 362 0.88 13.69 -6.49
CA HIS A 362 -0.30 14.14 -7.23
C HIS A 362 -0.43 13.41 -8.59
N PRO A 363 -0.86 12.13 -8.64
CA PRO A 363 -0.82 11.34 -9.87
C PRO A 363 -1.64 11.95 -11.01
N LEU A 364 -2.80 12.56 -10.71
CA LEU A 364 -3.65 13.16 -11.74
C LEU A 364 -3.08 14.49 -12.25
N VAL A 365 -2.38 15.25 -11.41
CA VAL A 365 -1.64 16.44 -11.85
C VAL A 365 -0.50 16.06 -12.78
N PHE A 366 0.30 15.03 -12.42
CA PHE A 366 1.36 14.53 -13.31
C PHE A 366 0.80 13.96 -14.62
N GLU A 367 -0.35 13.29 -14.56
CA GLU A 367 -1.02 12.80 -15.77
C GLU A 367 -1.42 13.97 -16.66
N ALA A 368 -1.94 15.06 -16.07
CA ALA A 368 -2.33 16.24 -16.82
C ALA A 368 -1.13 16.90 -17.50
N LEU A 369 0.04 16.93 -16.84
CA LEU A 369 1.29 17.38 -17.48
C LEU A 369 1.69 16.48 -18.64
N PHE A 370 1.59 15.15 -18.49
CA PHE A 370 1.87 14.20 -19.57
C PHE A 370 0.93 14.40 -20.77
N GLN A 371 -0.37 14.51 -20.52
CA GLN A 371 -1.37 14.73 -21.57
C GLN A 371 -1.22 16.12 -22.23
N ALA A 372 -0.92 17.18 -21.48
CA ALA A 372 -0.71 18.50 -22.04
C ALA A 372 0.49 18.52 -23.02
N CYS A 373 1.64 17.97 -22.61
CA CYS A 373 2.82 17.82 -23.47
C CYS A 373 2.50 16.95 -24.70
N GLY A 374 1.82 15.81 -24.51
CA GLY A 374 1.41 14.93 -25.60
C GLY A 374 0.49 15.62 -26.61
N TRP A 375 -0.34 16.56 -26.17
CA TRP A 375 -1.25 17.27 -27.07
C TRP A 375 -0.50 18.14 -28.08
N ARG A 376 0.62 18.76 -27.66
CA ARG A 376 1.49 19.51 -28.58
C ARG A 376 2.08 18.61 -29.65
N ASP A 377 2.53 17.41 -29.30
CA ASP A 377 3.03 16.42 -30.28
C ASP A 377 1.92 15.99 -31.25
N ILE A 378 0.71 15.76 -30.79
CA ILE A 378 -0.43 15.45 -31.68
C ILE A 378 -0.66 16.59 -32.66
N GLN A 379 -0.67 17.83 -32.18
CA GLN A 379 -0.98 19.01 -32.99
C GLN A 379 0.06 19.28 -34.08
N PHE A 380 1.35 19.07 -33.79
CA PHE A 380 2.44 19.44 -34.71
C PHE A 380 3.10 18.27 -35.40
N ASP A 381 3.18 17.11 -34.75
CA ASP A 381 3.88 15.94 -35.23
C ASP A 381 2.92 14.83 -35.70
N ARG A 382 1.60 14.98 -35.45
CA ARG A 382 0.53 14.04 -35.84
C ARG A 382 0.76 12.62 -35.34
N THR A 383 1.40 12.49 -34.19
CA THR A 383 1.66 11.22 -33.51
C THR A 383 1.16 11.29 -32.08
N MET A 384 0.52 10.24 -31.60
CA MET A 384 0.44 10.04 -30.15
C MET A 384 1.82 9.67 -29.62
N ALA A 385 2.10 10.00 -28.37
CA ALA A 385 3.33 9.62 -27.71
C ALA A 385 3.01 9.07 -26.32
N LEU A 386 3.82 8.12 -25.86
CA LEU A 386 3.71 7.52 -24.53
C LEU A 386 4.91 7.92 -23.66
N PRO A 387 4.72 8.06 -22.33
CA PRO A 387 5.81 8.30 -21.40
C PRO A 387 6.93 7.26 -21.53
N ASP A 388 8.18 7.70 -21.65
CA ASP A 388 9.37 6.83 -21.69
C ASP A 388 10.30 7.07 -20.51
N ALA A 389 10.59 8.32 -20.20
CA ALA A 389 11.44 8.69 -19.08
C ALA A 389 11.09 10.08 -18.55
N VAL A 390 11.43 10.34 -17.29
CA VAL A 390 11.40 11.69 -16.70
C VAL A 390 12.72 11.89 -15.99
N GLY A 391 13.43 12.98 -16.32
CA GLY A 391 14.67 13.35 -15.63
C GLY A 391 14.44 13.60 -14.14
N ALA A 392 13.43 14.42 -13.82
CA ALA A 392 12.91 14.59 -12.47
C ALA A 392 11.40 14.89 -12.46
N ALA A 393 10.64 14.23 -11.59
CA ALA A 393 9.26 14.55 -11.23
C ALA A 393 9.25 15.08 -9.79
N ILE A 394 8.77 16.29 -9.58
CA ILE A 394 8.92 17.07 -8.34
C ILE A 394 7.53 17.49 -7.85
N VAL A 395 7.30 17.40 -6.55
CA VAL A 395 6.11 17.94 -5.87
C VAL A 395 6.51 19.04 -4.88
N TYR A 396 5.59 19.97 -4.63
CA TYR A 396 5.83 21.09 -3.71
C TYR A 396 5.04 20.99 -2.39
N ASP A 397 4.11 20.03 -2.33
CA ASP A 397 3.41 19.61 -1.13
C ASP A 397 3.18 18.08 -1.17
N HIS A 398 2.65 17.55 -0.07
CA HIS A 398 2.23 16.15 0.06
C HIS A 398 0.76 16.07 0.51
N GLU A 399 -0.06 17.01 0.06
CA GLU A 399 -1.49 16.95 0.34
C GLU A 399 -2.06 15.69 -0.33
N PRO A 400 -2.88 14.89 0.38
CA PRO A 400 -3.28 13.56 -0.10
C PRO A 400 -4.28 13.61 -1.27
N THR A 401 -4.62 14.82 -1.71
CA THR A 401 -5.69 15.11 -2.65
C THR A 401 -5.21 16.10 -3.70
N ASP A 402 -5.35 15.74 -4.98
CA ASP A 402 -5.08 16.67 -6.07
C ASP A 402 -5.96 17.93 -5.95
N PRO A 403 -5.43 19.12 -6.27
CA PRO A 403 -6.22 20.35 -6.34
C PRO A 403 -7.38 20.26 -7.34
N ASP A 404 -8.38 21.13 -7.22
CA ASP A 404 -9.53 21.10 -8.14
C ASP A 404 -9.17 21.55 -9.56
N THR A 405 -8.30 22.55 -9.68
CA THR A 405 -7.94 23.17 -10.97
C THR A 405 -6.55 23.77 -10.90
N LEU A 406 -5.76 23.60 -11.95
CA LEU A 406 -4.42 24.19 -12.10
C LEU A 406 -4.19 24.63 -13.55
N PHE A 407 -3.30 25.60 -13.75
CA PHE A 407 -2.68 25.81 -15.05
C PHE A 407 -1.55 24.81 -15.27
N LEU A 408 -1.39 24.38 -16.51
CA LEU A 408 -0.34 23.46 -16.94
C LEU A 408 0.45 24.14 -18.05
N TYR A 409 1.76 24.23 -17.91
CA TYR A 409 2.62 24.79 -18.93
C TYR A 409 3.72 23.81 -19.31
N GLY A 410 3.74 23.37 -20.57
CA GLY A 410 4.78 22.51 -21.12
C GLY A 410 5.61 23.25 -22.13
N VAL A 411 6.94 23.13 -22.03
CA VAL A 411 7.93 23.71 -22.95
C VAL A 411 8.66 22.58 -23.65
N PHE A 412 8.53 22.54 -24.97
CA PHE A 412 9.21 21.60 -25.85
C PHE A 412 10.67 21.99 -26.05
N LYS A 413 11.58 21.07 -25.75
CA LYS A 413 13.04 21.27 -25.79
C LYS A 413 13.69 20.70 -27.04
N GLY A 414 12.90 20.09 -27.92
CA GLY A 414 13.39 19.37 -29.09
C GLY A 414 13.19 17.87 -28.97
N ARG A 415 13.99 17.12 -29.74
CA ARG A 415 13.93 15.66 -29.81
C ARG A 415 15.29 15.05 -29.53
N THR A 416 15.30 13.86 -28.95
CA THR A 416 16.51 13.03 -28.86
C THR A 416 16.88 12.46 -30.23
N GLU A 417 18.09 11.90 -30.35
CA GLU A 417 18.52 11.17 -31.56
C GLU A 417 17.55 10.03 -31.95
N ASP A 418 17.04 9.30 -30.95
CA ASP A 418 16.02 8.25 -31.14
C ASP A 418 14.59 8.79 -31.35
N ASN A 419 14.45 10.07 -31.72
CA ASN A 419 13.17 10.71 -32.04
C ASN A 419 12.15 10.76 -30.88
N ARG A 420 12.60 10.76 -29.62
CA ARG A 420 11.75 11.04 -28.46
C ARG A 420 11.58 12.53 -28.30
N SER A 421 10.37 13.03 -28.08
CA SER A 421 10.14 14.43 -27.76
C SER A 421 10.51 14.71 -26.31
N LEU A 422 11.09 15.89 -26.05
CA LEU A 422 11.58 16.30 -24.73
C LEU A 422 10.86 17.54 -24.24
N TYR A 423 10.46 17.52 -22.97
CA TYR A 423 9.74 18.62 -22.33
C TYR A 423 10.27 18.94 -20.93
N ASP A 424 10.15 20.21 -20.54
CA ASP A 424 9.97 20.58 -19.15
C ASP A 424 8.52 21.06 -18.98
N ALA A 425 7.86 20.75 -17.87
CA ALA A 425 6.50 21.22 -17.63
C ALA A 425 6.19 21.47 -16.15
N TRP A 426 5.23 22.37 -15.90
CA TRP A 426 4.88 22.86 -14.58
C TRP A 426 3.36 22.90 -14.40
N ALA A 427 2.89 22.52 -13.22
CA ALA A 427 1.51 22.69 -12.77
C ALA A 427 1.46 23.73 -11.64
N PHE A 428 0.63 24.76 -11.79
CA PHE A 428 0.60 25.91 -10.88
C PHE A 428 -0.78 26.55 -10.77
N ASP A 429 -1.02 27.27 -9.68
CA ASP A 429 -2.25 28.02 -9.43
C ASP A 429 -2.28 29.39 -10.17
N GLU A 430 -3.31 30.21 -9.93
CA GLU A 430 -3.45 31.52 -10.59
C GLU A 430 -2.39 32.55 -10.13
N ASP A 431 -1.76 32.33 -8.98
CA ASP A 431 -0.71 33.15 -8.38
C ASP A 431 0.70 32.64 -8.73
N TYR A 432 0.80 31.66 -9.64
CA TYR A 432 2.03 30.97 -10.04
C TYR A 432 2.70 30.15 -8.92
N GLY A 433 1.95 29.78 -7.88
CA GLY A 433 2.34 28.80 -6.88
C GLY A 433 2.41 27.41 -7.49
N LEU A 434 3.58 26.75 -7.41
CA LEU A 434 3.79 25.43 -7.99
C LEU A 434 3.16 24.33 -7.12
N VAL A 435 2.60 23.34 -7.79
CA VAL A 435 2.14 22.08 -7.19
C VAL A 435 3.03 20.92 -7.66
N ALA A 436 3.35 20.87 -8.94
CA ALA A 436 4.20 19.84 -9.52
C ALA A 436 5.06 20.36 -10.68
N GLU A 437 6.19 19.70 -10.92
CA GLU A 437 7.12 20.00 -12.02
C GLU A 437 7.70 18.70 -12.59
N ILE A 438 7.84 18.64 -13.92
CA ILE A 438 8.56 17.58 -14.62
C ILE A 438 9.72 18.19 -15.44
N ARG A 439 10.89 17.56 -15.33
CA ARG A 439 12.12 17.95 -16.02
C ARG A 439 12.56 16.85 -16.97
N ASP A 440 12.97 17.22 -18.17
CA ASP A 440 13.45 16.30 -19.21
C ASP A 440 12.51 15.11 -19.41
N TYR A 441 11.20 15.39 -19.49
CA TYR A 441 10.18 14.42 -19.80
C TYR A 441 10.30 13.97 -21.25
N ALA A 442 10.66 12.71 -21.45
CA ALA A 442 10.81 12.07 -22.74
C ALA A 442 9.60 11.21 -23.08
N MET A 443 9.04 11.42 -24.28
CA MET A 443 7.97 10.58 -24.82
C MET A 443 8.40 9.86 -26.09
N ILE A 444 8.01 8.58 -26.21
CA ILE A 444 8.22 7.80 -27.42
C ILE A 444 6.98 7.93 -28.32
N PRO A 445 7.15 8.31 -29.60
CA PRO A 445 6.04 8.32 -30.54
C PRO A 445 5.52 6.91 -30.80
N THR A 446 4.20 6.77 -30.76
CA THR A 446 3.48 5.55 -31.13
C THR A 446 2.67 5.80 -32.39
N PRO A 447 2.69 4.88 -33.37
CA PRO A 447 1.80 4.97 -34.53
C PRO A 447 0.34 5.02 -34.07
N ILE A 448 -0.45 5.87 -34.72
CA ILE A 448 -1.91 5.95 -34.52
C ILE A 448 -2.57 4.74 -35.19
#